data_AF-A0A3C0JBA3-F1
#
_entry.id   AF-A0A3C0JBA3-F1
#
_cell.length_a   1.000
_cell.length_b   1.000
_cell.length_c   1.000
_cell.angle_alpha   90.00
_cell.angle_beta   90.00
_cell.angle_gamma   90.00
#
_symmetry.space_group_name_H-M   'P 1'
#
loop_
_entity.id
_entity.type
_entity.pdbx_description
1 polymer ?
#
loop_
_entity_poly.entity_id
_entity_poly.type
_entity_poly.pdbx_seq_one_letter_code
_entity_poly.pdbx_strand_id
1 'polypeptide(L)'
;MTGYGLLLWLGMSTPLLHPSTVEAMALKGPQQLMLVIGMLLSATSLLPAPSRNPAADAPAGRRRARGLATALLIAAGLLAWQVHAGHPDPGWLAIDGMLTVILALLAMLDLGLRSAANRSSLQAPLGCALALLSGLAMLFGLAAGKWAGDGLAAMSVPSLLLLMLPAIALKLADWRESGALRPLSRQQIAILSLLFGLPLACALLMWLFPGFAGAGWRLAAPVLLAGLVLERAEPARPASG
;
A
#
# COMPACT_ATOMS: atom_id res chain seq x y z
N MET A 1 -2.10 0.13 6.81
CA MET A 1 -2.61 -0.11 5.44
C MET A 1 -1.49 -0.06 4.42
N THR A 2 -0.86 1.09 4.16
CA THR A 2 0.22 1.19 3.15
C THR A 2 1.40 0.23 3.39
N GLY A 3 1.85 0.07 4.65
CA GLY A 3 2.88 -0.92 5.00
C GLY A 3 2.52 -2.36 4.62
N TYR A 4 1.25 -2.76 4.80
CA TYR A 4 0.76 -4.07 4.38
C TYR A 4 0.73 -4.21 2.86
N GLY A 5 0.37 -3.15 2.14
CA GLY A 5 0.39 -3.16 0.67
C GLY A 5 1.79 -3.34 0.13
N LEU A 6 2.75 -2.63 0.71
CA LEU A 6 4.16 -2.77 0.36
C LEU A 6 4.69 -4.19 0.67
N LEU A 7 4.40 -4.74 1.86
CA LEU A 7 4.80 -6.10 2.23
C LEU A 7 4.15 -7.17 1.34
N LEU A 8 2.89 -6.97 0.94
CA LEU A 8 2.18 -7.86 0.02
C LEU A 8 2.83 -7.86 -1.38
N TRP A 9 3.10 -6.67 -1.93
CA TRP A 9 3.79 -6.55 -3.22
C TRP A 9 5.20 -7.13 -3.17
N LEU A 10 5.94 -6.90 -2.08
CA LEU A 10 7.24 -7.53 -1.85
C LEU A 10 7.12 -9.05 -1.82
N GLY A 11 6.21 -9.59 -1.01
CA GLY A 11 5.99 -11.02 -0.85
C GLY A 11 5.62 -11.72 -2.17
N MET A 12 4.80 -11.07 -3.01
CA MET A 12 4.48 -11.59 -4.36
C MET A 12 5.66 -11.49 -5.33
N SER A 13 6.55 -10.50 -5.15
CA SER A 13 7.72 -10.29 -6.00
C SER A 13 8.95 -11.09 -5.59
N THR A 14 9.03 -11.57 -4.34
CA THR A 14 10.19 -12.32 -3.81
C THR A 14 10.53 -13.58 -4.61
N PRO A 15 9.57 -14.43 -5.02
CA PRO A 15 9.84 -15.59 -5.86
C PRO A 15 10.35 -15.22 -7.27
N LEU A 16 9.94 -14.05 -7.78
CA LEU A 16 10.31 -13.57 -9.11
C LEU A 16 11.71 -12.94 -9.14
N LEU A 17 12.29 -12.64 -7.96
CA LEU A 17 13.58 -11.98 -7.80
C LEU A 17 14.69 -12.99 -7.44
N HIS A 18 14.64 -14.17 -8.07
CA HIS A 18 15.67 -15.18 -7.92
C HIS A 18 17.04 -14.61 -8.36
N PRO A 19 18.13 -14.79 -7.58
CA PRO A 19 19.44 -14.17 -7.83
C PRO A 19 20.23 -14.74 -9.02
N SER A 20 19.57 -15.30 -10.04
CA SER A 20 20.28 -15.88 -11.20
C SER A 20 20.88 -14.84 -12.15
N THR A 21 20.55 -13.54 -11.99
CA THR A 21 21.03 -12.46 -12.85
C THR A 21 21.71 -11.33 -12.06
N VAL A 22 22.69 -10.67 -12.67
CA VAL A 22 23.41 -9.51 -12.10
C VAL A 22 22.46 -8.38 -11.70
N GLU A 23 21.35 -8.22 -12.43
CA GLU A 23 20.28 -7.26 -12.15
C GLU A 23 19.51 -7.59 -10.86
N ALA A 24 19.32 -8.88 -10.54
CA ALA A 24 18.69 -9.30 -9.30
C ALA A 24 19.57 -8.99 -8.06
N MET A 25 20.91 -9.03 -8.20
CA MET A 25 21.82 -8.61 -7.12
C MET A 25 21.73 -7.11 -6.84
N ALA A 26 21.53 -6.28 -7.87
CA ALA A 26 21.38 -4.83 -7.71
C ALA A 26 20.11 -4.43 -6.93
N LEU A 27 19.11 -5.32 -6.89
CA LEU A 27 17.83 -5.12 -6.21
C LEU A 27 17.83 -5.56 -4.73
N LYS A 28 18.87 -6.26 -4.27
CA LYS A 28 18.94 -6.79 -2.89
C LYS A 28 18.89 -5.70 -1.81
N GLY A 29 19.65 -4.61 -1.98
CA GLY A 29 19.65 -3.48 -1.05
C GLY A 29 18.28 -2.76 -0.97
N PRO A 30 17.68 -2.40 -2.12
CA PRO A 30 16.32 -1.85 -2.17
C PRO A 30 15.27 -2.77 -1.56
N GLN A 31 15.33 -4.07 -1.81
CA GLN A 31 14.40 -5.04 -1.21
C GLN A 31 14.48 -5.03 0.32
N GLN A 32 15.68 -5.04 0.89
CA GLN A 32 15.85 -4.93 2.36
C GLN A 32 15.29 -3.62 2.89
N LEU A 33 15.56 -2.51 2.20
CA LEU A 33 15.02 -1.21 2.59
C LEU A 33 13.48 -1.20 2.54
N MET A 34 12.88 -1.75 1.48
CA MET A 34 11.43 -1.86 1.33
C MET A 34 10.83 -2.77 2.40
N LEU A 35 11.49 -3.87 2.75
CA LEU A 35 11.08 -4.75 3.85
C LEU A 35 11.10 -4.02 5.18
N VAL A 36 12.18 -3.29 5.48
CA VAL A 36 12.29 -2.47 6.69
C VAL A 36 11.20 -1.39 6.73
N ILE A 37 10.98 -0.65 5.64
CA ILE A 37 9.93 0.37 5.56
C ILE A 37 8.54 -0.27 5.70
N GLY A 38 8.30 -1.40 5.03
CA GLY A 38 7.05 -2.15 5.11
C GLY A 38 6.77 -2.64 6.52
N MET A 39 7.77 -3.16 7.22
CA MET A 39 7.70 -3.56 8.63
C MET A 39 7.45 -2.37 9.54
N LEU A 40 8.18 -1.27 9.41
CA LEU A 40 8.01 -0.07 10.22
C LEU A 40 6.59 0.52 10.05
N LEU A 41 6.14 0.69 8.82
CA LEU A 41 4.79 1.18 8.52
C LEU A 41 3.71 0.21 9.00
N SER A 42 3.97 -1.10 8.95
CA SER A 42 3.05 -2.10 9.50
C SER A 42 3.04 -2.10 11.02
N ALA A 43 4.17 -1.90 11.68
CA ALA A 43 4.27 -1.84 13.14
C ALA A 43 3.49 -0.65 13.73
N THR A 44 3.30 0.43 12.96
CA THR A 44 2.43 1.54 13.39
C THR A 44 0.97 1.10 13.63
N SER A 45 0.53 -0.03 13.07
CA SER A 45 -0.80 -0.58 13.33
C SER A 45 -0.93 -1.26 14.70
N LEU A 46 0.20 -1.66 15.31
CA LEU A 46 0.25 -2.22 16.66
C LEU A 46 0.07 -1.14 17.72
N LEU A 47 0.46 0.09 17.38
CA LEU A 47 0.27 1.24 18.25
C LEU A 47 -1.22 1.44 18.48
N PRO A 48 -1.65 1.63 19.75
CA PRO A 48 -3.03 1.99 20.02
C PRO A 48 -3.31 3.31 19.31
N ALA A 49 -4.15 3.27 18.27
CA ALA A 49 -4.66 4.49 17.67
C ALA A 49 -5.41 5.26 18.78
N PRO A 50 -5.24 6.59 18.90
CA PRO A 50 -6.05 7.38 19.80
C PRO A 50 -7.51 7.32 19.33
N SER A 51 -8.25 6.34 19.83
CA SER A 51 -9.64 6.14 19.45
C SER A 51 -10.48 7.18 20.16
N ARG A 52 -11.21 8.01 19.41
CA ARG A 52 -12.26 8.89 19.96
C ARG A 52 -13.44 8.12 20.57
N ASN A 53 -13.53 6.80 20.36
CA ASN A 53 -14.66 6.01 20.82
C ASN A 53 -14.21 4.66 21.41
N PRO A 54 -13.95 4.56 22.73
CA PRO A 54 -13.44 3.35 23.38
C PRO A 54 -14.44 2.19 23.40
N ALA A 55 -15.74 2.45 23.19
CA ALA A 55 -16.80 1.44 23.22
C ALA A 55 -16.90 0.58 21.94
N ALA A 56 -16.46 1.10 20.78
CA ALA A 56 -16.51 0.37 19.51
C ALA A 56 -15.38 -0.66 19.36
N ASP A 57 -14.36 -0.58 20.21
CA ASP A 57 -13.19 -1.43 20.15
C ASP A 57 -13.28 -2.55 21.20
N ALA A 58 -14.04 -3.60 20.88
CA ALA A 58 -14.08 -4.79 21.72
C ALA A 58 -12.64 -5.34 21.94
N PRO A 59 -12.25 -5.67 23.19
CA PRO A 59 -10.89 -6.08 23.52
C PRO A 59 -10.43 -7.33 22.76
N ALA A 60 -11.34 -8.24 22.44
CA ALA A 60 -11.08 -9.44 21.64
C ALA A 60 -10.67 -9.10 20.20
N GLY A 61 -11.33 -8.11 19.59
CA GLY A 61 -10.95 -7.58 18.29
C GLY A 61 -9.52 -7.05 18.35
N ARG A 62 -9.23 -6.09 19.22
CA ARG A 62 -7.88 -5.48 19.29
C ARG A 62 -6.77 -6.52 19.48
N ARG A 63 -7.00 -7.57 20.27
CA ARG A 63 -6.05 -8.69 20.44
C ARG A 63 -5.80 -9.45 19.14
N ARG A 64 -6.86 -9.75 18.36
CA ARG A 64 -6.74 -10.41 17.06
C ARG A 64 -5.94 -9.58 16.06
N ALA A 65 -6.23 -8.28 15.95
CA ALA A 65 -5.50 -7.38 15.06
C ALA A 65 -4.00 -7.29 15.43
N ARG A 66 -3.72 -7.17 16.74
CA ARG A 66 -2.33 -7.19 17.24
C ARG A 66 -1.66 -8.53 16.96
N GLY A 67 -2.33 -9.65 17.18
CA GLY A 67 -1.80 -10.98 16.86
C GLY A 67 -1.42 -11.12 15.38
N LEU A 68 -2.29 -10.69 14.47
CA LEU A 68 -2.03 -10.70 13.03
C LEU A 68 -0.88 -9.77 12.64
N ALA A 69 -0.85 -8.55 13.18
CA ALA A 69 0.22 -7.61 12.91
C ALA A 69 1.57 -8.10 13.47
N THR A 70 1.60 -8.69 14.67
CA THR A 70 2.82 -9.31 15.23
C THR A 70 3.28 -10.50 14.37
N ALA A 71 2.37 -11.39 13.98
CA ALA A 71 2.69 -12.52 13.12
C ALA A 71 3.28 -12.04 11.77
N LEU A 72 2.69 -10.99 11.18
CA LEU A 72 3.19 -10.38 9.95
C LEU A 72 4.61 -9.81 10.12
N LEU A 73 4.88 -9.13 11.24
CA LEU A 73 6.22 -8.61 11.52
C LEU A 73 7.24 -9.74 11.70
N ILE A 74 6.85 -10.84 12.34
CA ILE A 74 7.73 -12.02 12.46
C ILE A 74 8.03 -12.59 11.08
N ALA A 75 7.01 -12.84 10.25
CA ALA A 75 7.19 -13.37 8.90
C ALA A 75 8.06 -12.45 8.02
N ALA A 76 7.78 -11.14 8.03
CA ALA A 76 8.57 -10.16 7.29
C ALA A 76 10.01 -10.03 7.84
N GLY A 77 10.21 -10.21 9.15
CA GLY A 77 11.51 -10.24 9.79
C GLY A 77 12.34 -11.46 9.40
N LEU A 78 11.72 -12.64 9.34
CA LEU A 78 12.34 -13.87 8.84
C LEU A 78 12.76 -13.70 7.38
N LEU A 79 11.87 -13.15 6.55
CA LEU A 79 12.17 -12.84 5.16
C LEU A 79 13.35 -11.86 5.02
N ALA A 80 13.38 -10.80 5.83
CA ALA A 80 14.48 -9.84 5.83
C ALA A 80 15.81 -10.47 6.29
N TRP A 81 15.76 -11.33 7.31
CA TRP A 81 16.93 -12.07 7.77
C TRP A 81 17.48 -13.00 6.70
N GLN A 82 16.62 -13.75 6.00
CA GLN A 82 17.02 -14.63 4.90
C GLN A 82 17.65 -13.85 3.73
N VAL A 83 17.06 -12.71 3.34
CA VAL A 83 17.65 -11.83 2.32
C VAL A 83 19.00 -11.30 2.78
N HIS A 84 19.16 -10.97 4.06
CA HIS A 84 20.44 -10.51 4.63
C HIS A 84 21.52 -11.60 4.67
N ALA A 85 21.16 -12.82 5.08
CA ALA A 85 22.07 -13.95 5.20
C ALA A 85 22.77 -14.33 3.88
N GLY A 86 22.24 -13.90 2.74
CA GLY A 86 22.94 -13.92 1.45
C GLY A 86 22.96 -15.26 0.72
N HIS A 87 22.55 -16.34 1.37
CA HIS A 87 22.29 -17.64 0.75
C HIS A 87 20.94 -18.22 1.22
N PRO A 88 19.81 -17.55 0.93
CA PRO A 88 18.52 -18.10 1.29
C PRO A 88 18.23 -19.34 0.45
N ASP A 89 17.87 -20.43 1.10
CA ASP A 89 17.29 -21.58 0.42
C ASP A 89 16.00 -21.11 -0.29
N PRO A 90 15.89 -21.30 -1.62
CA PRO A 90 14.75 -20.82 -2.39
C PRO A 90 13.40 -21.37 -1.89
N GLY A 91 13.39 -22.57 -1.31
CA GLY A 91 12.17 -23.15 -0.72
C GLY A 91 11.68 -22.35 0.48
N TRP A 92 12.60 -21.98 1.38
CA TRP A 92 12.28 -21.20 2.57
C TRP A 92 11.88 -19.75 2.25
N LEU A 93 12.55 -19.14 1.26
CA LEU A 93 12.22 -17.77 0.82
C LEU A 93 10.81 -17.70 0.19
N ALA A 94 10.41 -18.74 -0.55
CA ALA A 94 9.05 -18.84 -1.08
C ALA A 94 8.01 -19.02 0.03
N ILE A 95 8.30 -19.83 1.05
CA ILE A 95 7.42 -20.05 2.21
C ILE A 95 7.22 -18.75 3.00
N ASP A 96 8.30 -18.04 3.32
CA ASP A 96 8.23 -16.79 4.08
C ASP A 96 7.57 -15.66 3.28
N GLY A 97 7.81 -15.61 1.97
CA GLY A 97 7.10 -14.74 1.05
C GLY A 97 5.59 -15.02 1.04
N MET A 98 5.19 -16.28 0.91
CA MET A 98 3.79 -16.71 0.96
C MET A 98 3.14 -16.37 2.30
N LEU A 99 3.82 -16.65 3.42
CA LEU A 99 3.35 -16.34 4.75
C LEU A 99 3.14 -14.83 4.93
N THR A 100 4.09 -14.02 4.46
CA THR A 100 3.99 -12.55 4.47
C THR A 100 2.79 -12.07 3.65
N VAL A 101 2.54 -12.64 2.47
CA VAL A 101 1.37 -12.32 1.63
C VAL A 101 0.07 -12.67 2.36
N ILE A 102 -0.06 -13.89 2.89
CA ILE A 102 -1.28 -14.33 3.59
C ILE A 102 -1.56 -13.43 4.79
N LEU A 103 -0.55 -13.16 5.61
CA LEU A 103 -0.71 -12.33 6.81
C LEU A 103 -1.02 -10.87 6.45
N ALA A 104 -0.42 -10.33 5.37
CA ALA A 104 -0.73 -8.98 4.89
C ALA A 104 -2.18 -8.89 4.40
N LEU A 105 -2.67 -9.88 3.65
CA LEU A 105 -4.06 -9.96 3.22
C LEU A 105 -5.03 -10.05 4.41
N LEU A 106 -4.73 -10.92 5.38
CA LEU A 106 -5.54 -11.06 6.60
C LEU A 106 -5.56 -9.77 7.42
N ALA A 107 -4.43 -9.07 7.54
CA ALA A 107 -4.33 -7.80 8.24
C ALA A 107 -5.09 -6.67 7.52
N MET A 108 -5.07 -6.65 6.18
CA MET A 108 -5.88 -5.72 5.38
C MET A 108 -7.38 -5.98 5.55
N LEU A 109 -7.80 -7.24 5.45
CA LEU A 109 -9.20 -7.63 5.61
C LEU A 109 -9.73 -7.29 7.00
N ASP A 110 -9.01 -7.66 8.07
CA ASP A 110 -9.43 -7.39 9.44
C ASP A 110 -9.56 -5.88 9.71
N LEU A 111 -8.63 -5.07 9.20
CA LEU A 111 -8.61 -3.63 9.45
C LEU A 111 -9.57 -2.87 8.50
N GLY A 112 -9.87 -3.41 7.32
CA GLY A 112 -10.98 -3.01 6.46
C GLY A 112 -12.35 -3.28 7.11
N LEU A 113 -12.56 -4.48 7.65
CA LEU A 113 -13.81 -4.85 8.32
C LEU A 113 -14.08 -4.00 9.57
N ARG A 114 -13.05 -3.68 10.37
CA ARG A 114 -13.18 -2.78 11.52
C ARG A 114 -13.53 -1.35 11.13
N SER A 115 -12.99 -0.86 10.02
CA SER A 115 -13.25 0.51 9.55
C SER A 115 -14.64 0.64 8.92
N ALA A 116 -15.15 -0.42 8.28
CA ALA A 116 -16.51 -0.48 7.75
C ALA A 116 -17.59 -0.58 8.85
N ALA A 117 -17.27 -1.11 10.04
CA ALA A 117 -18.25 -1.31 11.11
C ALA A 117 -18.97 -0.02 11.60
N ASN A 118 -18.42 1.17 11.30
CA ASN A 118 -18.99 2.47 11.67
C ASN A 118 -19.22 3.42 10.48
N ARG A 119 -19.08 2.95 9.24
CA ARG A 119 -19.07 3.81 8.02
C ARG A 119 -19.68 3.09 6.81
N SER A 120 -19.67 3.73 5.63
CA SER A 120 -20.13 3.14 4.36
C SER A 120 -19.55 1.73 4.14
N SER A 121 -20.36 0.86 3.54
CA SER A 121 -19.98 -0.49 3.13
C SER A 121 -18.78 -0.51 2.16
N LEU A 122 -18.49 0.62 1.50
CA LEU A 122 -17.41 0.79 0.53
C LEU A 122 -16.06 1.16 1.16
N GLN A 123 -15.99 1.44 2.46
CA GLN A 123 -14.74 1.83 3.12
C GLN A 123 -13.71 0.70 3.20
N ALA A 124 -14.15 -0.53 3.47
CA ALA A 124 -13.27 -1.69 3.46
C ALA A 124 -12.61 -1.92 2.09
N PRO A 125 -13.38 -2.05 0.98
CA PRO A 125 -12.78 -2.24 -0.34
C PRO A 125 -11.96 -1.03 -0.79
N LEU A 126 -12.38 0.20 -0.48
CA LEU A 126 -11.59 1.41 -0.76
C LEU A 126 -10.26 1.39 -0.02
N GLY A 127 -10.25 1.07 1.27
CA GLY A 127 -9.03 0.99 2.08
C GLY A 127 -8.04 -0.05 1.55
N CYS A 128 -8.53 -1.20 1.08
CA CYS A 128 -7.72 -2.21 0.40
C CYS A 128 -7.15 -1.70 -0.93
N ALA A 129 -7.97 -1.12 -1.80
CA ALA A 129 -7.53 -0.60 -3.09
C ALA A 129 -6.44 0.48 -2.92
N LEU A 130 -6.64 1.38 -1.96
CA LEU A 130 -5.70 2.43 -1.59
C LEU A 130 -4.40 1.89 -0.99
N ALA A 131 -4.47 0.83 -0.18
CA ALA A 131 -3.30 0.15 0.36
C ALA A 131 -2.47 -0.52 -0.75
N LEU A 132 -3.13 -1.18 -1.71
CA LEU A 132 -2.49 -1.79 -2.87
C LEU A 132 -1.84 -0.74 -3.78
N LEU A 133 -2.56 0.34 -4.09
CA LEU A 133 -2.05 1.43 -4.93
C LEU A 133 -0.83 2.11 -4.31
N SER A 134 -0.90 2.46 -3.01
CA SER A 134 0.21 3.09 -2.32
C SER A 134 1.40 2.15 -2.11
N GLY A 135 1.15 0.87 -1.82
CA GLY A 135 2.20 -0.15 -1.75
C GLY A 135 2.93 -0.33 -3.08
N LEU A 136 2.20 -0.37 -4.19
CA LEU A 136 2.75 -0.46 -5.54
C LEU A 136 3.60 0.77 -5.88
N ALA A 137 3.10 1.97 -5.59
CA ALA A 137 3.85 3.20 -5.84
C ALA A 137 5.13 3.30 -4.98
N MET A 138 5.09 2.84 -3.73
CA MET A 138 6.30 2.76 -2.89
C MET A 138 7.29 1.74 -3.42
N LEU A 139 6.83 0.56 -3.87
CA LEU A 139 7.67 -0.46 -4.48
C LEU A 139 8.42 0.14 -5.67
N PHE A 140 7.71 0.73 -6.64
CA PHE A 140 8.35 1.29 -7.83
C PHE A 140 9.15 2.56 -7.52
N GLY A 141 8.71 3.42 -6.58
CA GLY A 141 9.48 4.60 -6.16
C GLY A 141 10.84 4.26 -5.57
N LEU A 142 10.90 3.19 -4.77
CA LEU A 142 12.15 2.70 -4.17
C LEU A 142 12.99 1.88 -5.17
N ALA A 143 12.35 1.14 -6.08
CA ALA A 143 13.02 0.31 -7.08
C ALA A 143 13.55 1.11 -8.28
N ALA A 144 12.88 2.19 -8.68
CA ALA A 144 13.18 2.89 -9.92
C ALA A 144 14.56 3.56 -9.94
N GLY A 145 15.19 3.78 -8.79
CA GLY A 145 16.57 4.25 -8.71
C GLY A 145 17.64 3.17 -8.97
N LYS A 146 17.23 1.91 -9.15
CA LYS A 146 18.12 0.73 -9.18
C LYS A 146 17.83 -0.22 -10.33
N TRP A 147 16.79 0.05 -11.12
CA TRP A 147 16.55 -0.66 -12.37
C TRP A 147 17.54 -0.23 -13.45
N ALA A 148 18.05 -1.21 -14.19
CA ALA A 148 18.93 -1.00 -15.33
C ALA A 148 18.10 -0.46 -16.50
N GLY A 149 17.85 0.85 -16.50
CA GLY A 149 17.21 1.56 -17.60
C GLY A 149 15.74 1.92 -17.37
N ASP A 150 15.36 3.00 -18.05
CA ASP A 150 14.06 3.65 -17.94
C ASP A 150 12.88 2.82 -18.48
N GLY A 151 13.17 1.79 -19.30
CA GLY A 151 12.16 0.92 -19.91
C GLY A 151 11.41 0.05 -18.90
N LEU A 152 12.11 -0.53 -17.91
CA LEU A 152 11.47 -1.31 -16.84
C LEU A 152 10.60 -0.44 -15.95
N ALA A 153 11.05 0.80 -15.70
CA ALA A 153 10.31 1.81 -14.96
C ALA A 153 8.98 2.19 -15.63
N ALA A 154 8.96 2.30 -16.96
CA ALA A 154 7.76 2.58 -17.74
C ALA A 154 6.80 1.38 -17.88
N MET A 155 7.30 0.13 -17.89
CA MET A 155 6.48 -1.08 -18.01
C MET A 155 5.51 -1.30 -16.83
N SER A 156 5.75 -0.64 -15.71
CA SER A 156 4.92 -0.71 -14.51
C SER A 156 3.74 0.29 -14.49
N VAL A 157 3.69 1.23 -15.43
CA VAL A 157 2.63 2.24 -15.56
C VAL A 157 1.23 1.63 -15.74
N PRO A 158 1.02 0.58 -16.56
CA PRO A 158 -0.30 -0.05 -16.70
C PRO A 158 -0.85 -0.60 -15.38
N SER A 159 0.01 -1.14 -14.51
CA SER A 159 -0.41 -1.65 -13.18
C SER A 159 -0.94 -0.54 -12.28
N LEU A 160 -0.36 0.67 -12.36
CA LEU A 160 -0.87 1.84 -11.65
C LEU A 160 -2.27 2.20 -12.16
N LEU A 161 -2.44 2.31 -13.48
CA LEU A 161 -3.70 2.69 -14.11
C LEU A 161 -4.83 1.69 -13.78
N LEU A 162 -4.53 0.39 -13.84
CA LEU A 162 -5.47 -0.69 -13.52
C LEU A 162 -5.93 -0.66 -12.05
N LEU A 163 -5.09 -0.22 -11.12
CA LEU A 163 -5.45 -0.07 -9.71
C LEU A 163 -6.12 1.27 -9.39
N MET A 164 -5.81 2.32 -10.16
CA MET A 164 -6.41 3.64 -9.98
C MET A 164 -7.88 3.65 -10.37
N LEU A 165 -8.26 3.06 -11.50
CA LEU A 165 -9.66 2.98 -11.96
C LEU A 165 -10.63 2.47 -10.88
N PRO A 166 -10.43 1.29 -10.27
CA PRO A 166 -11.30 0.80 -9.21
C PRO A 166 -11.23 1.66 -7.95
N ALA A 167 -10.06 2.20 -7.57
CA ALA A 167 -9.94 3.08 -6.42
C ALA A 167 -10.73 4.40 -6.59
N ILE A 168 -10.70 4.99 -7.80
CA ILE A 168 -11.51 6.17 -8.15
C ILE A 168 -12.99 5.83 -8.07
N ALA A 169 -13.40 4.73 -8.72
CA ALA A 169 -14.79 4.30 -8.74
C ALA A 169 -15.34 4.06 -7.32
N LEU A 170 -14.56 3.39 -6.46
CA LEU A 170 -14.91 3.15 -5.07
C LEU A 170 -15.00 4.45 -4.26
N LYS A 171 -14.07 5.41 -4.45
CA LYS A 171 -14.12 6.71 -3.72
C LYS A 171 -15.32 7.55 -4.16
N LEU A 172 -15.63 7.58 -5.46
CA LEU A 172 -16.80 8.29 -5.98
C LEU A 172 -18.10 7.64 -5.49
N ALA A 173 -18.15 6.31 -5.40
CA ALA A 173 -19.28 5.58 -4.86
C ALA A 173 -19.44 5.81 -3.35
N ASP A 174 -18.36 5.84 -2.58
CA ASP A 174 -18.36 6.17 -1.13
C ASP A 174 -18.91 7.59 -0.88
N TRP A 175 -18.48 8.58 -1.68
CA TRP A 175 -19.04 9.94 -1.61
C TRP A 175 -20.49 10.03 -2.06
N ARG A 176 -20.92 9.18 -3.00
CA ARG A 176 -22.33 9.08 -3.41
C ARG A 176 -23.20 8.56 -2.28
N GLU A 177 -22.82 7.45 -1.67
CA GLU A 177 -23.54 6.85 -0.53
C GLU A 177 -23.60 7.80 0.66
N SER A 178 -22.53 8.56 0.88
CA SER A 178 -22.45 9.54 1.97
C SER A 178 -23.18 10.86 1.69
N GLY A 179 -23.88 10.99 0.54
CA GLY A 179 -24.58 12.23 0.15
C GLY A 179 -23.65 13.42 -0.14
N ALA A 180 -22.35 13.20 -0.28
CA ALA A 180 -21.31 14.23 -0.37
C ALA A 180 -21.00 14.68 -1.81
N LEU A 181 -21.82 14.27 -2.78
CA LEU A 181 -21.55 14.49 -4.20
C LEU A 181 -21.76 15.92 -4.68
N ARG A 182 -22.49 16.79 -3.95
CA ARG A 182 -22.79 18.15 -4.44
C ARG A 182 -22.88 19.24 -3.37
N PRO A 183 -22.26 20.41 -3.61
CA PRO A 183 -21.05 20.64 -4.44
C PRO A 183 -19.79 20.08 -3.77
N LEU A 184 -18.82 19.60 -4.56
CA LEU A 184 -17.53 19.10 -4.06
C LEU A 184 -16.79 20.21 -3.30
N SER A 185 -16.42 19.92 -2.07
CA SER A 185 -15.61 20.82 -1.25
C SER A 185 -14.17 20.92 -1.77
N ARG A 186 -13.47 22.01 -1.43
CA ARG A 186 -12.04 22.18 -1.74
C ARG A 186 -11.20 20.99 -1.24
N GLN A 187 -11.57 20.41 -0.10
CA GLN A 187 -10.89 19.24 0.46
C GLN A 187 -11.09 17.99 -0.39
N GLN A 188 -12.30 17.73 -0.88
CA GLN A 188 -12.58 16.60 -1.77
C GLN A 188 -11.84 16.74 -3.11
N ILE A 189 -11.74 17.98 -3.64
CA ILE A 189 -10.93 18.26 -4.83
C ILE A 189 -9.45 17.99 -4.56
N ALA A 190 -8.93 18.41 -3.41
CA ALA A 190 -7.55 18.13 -3.01
C ALA A 190 -7.28 16.62 -2.91
N ILE A 191 -8.17 15.87 -2.26
CA ILE A 191 -8.12 14.41 -2.15
C ILE A 191 -8.10 13.77 -3.56
N LEU A 192 -9.04 14.13 -4.43
CA LEU A 192 -9.09 13.65 -5.82
C LEU A 192 -7.79 13.95 -6.58
N SER A 193 -7.30 15.18 -6.46
CA SER A 193 -6.09 15.62 -7.16
C SER A 193 -4.84 14.89 -6.67
N LEU A 194 -4.69 14.63 -5.36
CA LEU A 194 -3.51 13.99 -4.80
C LEU A 194 -3.56 12.47 -4.94
N LEU A 195 -4.72 11.85 -4.77
CA LEU A 195 -4.86 10.40 -4.92
C LEU A 195 -4.90 9.96 -6.38
N PHE A 196 -5.45 10.80 -7.26
CA PHE A 196 -5.74 10.39 -8.62
C PHE A 196 -5.20 11.34 -9.70
N GLY A 197 -5.38 12.65 -9.55
CA GLY A 197 -4.92 13.62 -10.54
C GLY A 197 -3.41 13.59 -10.78
N LEU A 198 -2.61 13.80 -9.73
CA LEU A 198 -1.15 13.82 -9.82
C LEU A 198 -0.57 12.45 -10.18
N PRO A 199 -0.98 11.32 -9.57
CA PRO A 199 -0.45 10.02 -9.94
C PRO A 199 -0.75 9.66 -11.40
N LEU A 200 -1.92 10.07 -11.92
CA LEU A 200 -2.26 9.91 -13.33
C LEU A 200 -1.40 10.81 -14.23
N ALA A 201 -1.19 12.07 -13.84
CA ALA A 201 -0.31 12.98 -14.55
C ALA A 201 1.14 12.46 -14.58
N CYS A 202 1.61 11.90 -13.46
CA CYS A 202 2.91 11.22 -13.38
C CYS A 202 2.94 10.02 -14.33
N ALA A 203 1.93 9.14 -14.29
CA ALA A 203 1.83 7.99 -15.19
C ALA A 203 1.87 8.39 -16.68
N LEU A 204 1.10 9.40 -17.07
CA LEU A 204 1.10 9.94 -18.43
C LEU A 204 2.47 10.50 -18.81
N LEU A 205 3.11 11.23 -17.92
CA LEU A 205 4.44 11.79 -18.16
C LEU A 205 5.51 10.69 -18.31
N MET A 206 5.45 9.64 -17.49
CA MET A 206 6.33 8.46 -17.62
C MET A 206 6.09 7.70 -18.92
N TRP A 207 4.83 7.62 -19.36
CA TRP A 207 4.44 6.91 -20.58
C TRP A 207 4.89 7.65 -21.84
N LEU A 208 4.71 8.98 -21.86
CA LEU A 208 5.14 9.84 -22.96
C LEU A 208 6.66 10.04 -22.99
N PHE A 209 7.30 10.05 -21.81
CA PHE A 209 8.73 10.28 -21.67
C PHE A 209 9.33 9.27 -20.69
N PRO A 210 9.69 8.06 -21.17
CA PRO A 210 10.25 6.99 -20.32
C PRO A 210 11.45 7.44 -19.49
N GLY A 211 12.27 8.36 -20.02
CA GLY A 211 13.43 8.94 -19.33
C GLY A 211 13.13 9.65 -18.01
N PHE A 212 11.86 9.97 -17.71
CA PHE A 212 11.44 10.54 -16.43
C PHE A 212 10.83 9.50 -15.48
N ALA A 213 10.77 8.22 -15.84
CA ALA A 213 10.09 7.20 -15.05
C ALA A 213 10.64 7.08 -13.62
N GLY A 214 11.96 7.16 -13.47
CA GLY A 214 12.61 7.20 -12.15
C GLY A 214 12.15 8.37 -11.27
N ALA A 215 12.13 9.58 -11.81
CA ALA A 215 11.71 10.78 -11.07
C ALA A 215 10.19 10.76 -10.80
N GLY A 216 9.40 10.33 -11.78
CA GLY A 216 7.95 10.22 -11.65
C GLY A 216 7.54 9.29 -10.52
N TRP A 217 8.19 8.13 -10.37
CA TRP A 217 7.81 7.16 -9.33
C TRP A 217 8.19 7.66 -7.93
N ARG A 218 9.32 8.38 -7.83
CA ARG A 218 9.74 9.06 -6.59
C ARG A 218 8.81 10.20 -6.19
N LEU A 219 8.09 10.80 -7.13
CA LEU A 219 7.07 11.81 -6.85
C LEU A 219 5.69 11.18 -6.57
N ALA A 220 5.31 10.13 -7.30
CA ALA A 220 4.02 9.48 -7.14
C ALA A 220 3.85 8.85 -5.75
N ALA A 221 4.90 8.24 -5.19
CA ALA A 221 4.86 7.62 -3.86
C ALA A 221 4.51 8.61 -2.72
N PRO A 222 5.24 9.73 -2.51
CA PRO A 222 4.91 10.69 -1.46
C PRO A 222 3.58 11.40 -1.72
N VAL A 223 3.20 11.62 -2.99
CA VAL A 223 1.91 12.22 -3.34
C VAL A 223 0.74 11.33 -2.93
N LEU A 224 0.81 10.03 -3.23
CA LEU A 224 -0.21 9.07 -2.80
C LEU A 224 -0.27 8.96 -1.27
N LEU A 225 0.88 8.96 -0.59
CA LEU A 225 0.93 8.99 0.87
C LEU A 225 0.26 10.25 1.45
N ALA A 226 0.53 11.43 0.88
CA ALA A 226 -0.11 12.68 1.29
C ALA A 226 -1.63 12.64 1.07
N GLY A 227 -2.08 12.12 -0.07
CA GLY A 227 -3.50 11.92 -0.36
C GLY A 227 -4.18 10.99 0.64
N LEU A 228 -3.52 9.90 1.05
CA LEU A 228 -4.04 8.99 2.08
C LEU A 228 -4.13 9.62 3.47
N VAL A 229 -3.19 10.49 3.82
CA VAL A 229 -3.23 11.23 5.09
C VAL A 229 -4.43 12.19 5.09
N LEU A 230 -4.66 12.90 3.98
CA LEU A 230 -5.81 13.81 3.83
C LEU A 230 -7.14 13.06 3.83
N GLU A 231 -7.20 11.89 3.20
CA GLU A 231 -8.38 11.02 3.19
C GLU A 231 -8.74 10.55 4.60
N ARG A 232 -7.75 10.14 5.40
CA ARG A 232 -7.98 9.78 6.81
C ARG A 232 -8.37 10.96 7.70
N ALA A 233 -7.94 12.16 7.34
CA ALA A 233 -8.30 13.41 8.02
C ALA A 233 -9.67 13.94 7.59
N GLU A 234 -10.31 13.34 6.56
CA GLU A 234 -11.67 13.67 6.16
C GLU A 234 -12.63 13.34 7.32
N PRO A 235 -13.33 14.34 7.91
CA PRO A 235 -14.20 14.09 9.03
C PRO A 235 -15.33 13.14 8.61
N ALA A 236 -15.53 12.07 9.39
CA ALA A 236 -16.70 11.20 9.24
C ALA A 236 -17.95 12.06 9.47
N ARG A 237 -18.64 12.44 8.39
CA ARG A 237 -19.92 13.12 8.53
C ARG A 237 -20.98 12.06 8.85
N PRO A 238 -21.88 12.35 9.79
CA PRO A 238 -22.94 11.41 10.13
C PRO A 238 -23.74 11.10 8.86
N ALA A 239 -24.02 9.81 8.64
CA ALA A 239 -25.05 9.42 7.70
C ALA A 239 -26.32 10.15 8.12
N SER A 240 -26.78 11.11 7.30
CA SER A 240 -28.13 11.63 7.44
C SER A 240 -29.08 10.45 7.25
N GLY A 241 -29.81 10.12 8.32
CA GLY A 241 -30.79 9.04 8.35
C GLY A 241 -31.94 9.25 7.38
#